data_AF-A0A382U0S5-F1
#
_entry.id   AF-A0A382U0S5-F1
#
_cell.length_a   1.000
_cell.length_b   1.000
_cell.length_c   1.000
_cell.angle_alpha   90.00
_cell.angle_beta   90.00
_cell.angle_gamma   90.00
#
_symmetry.space_group_name_H-M   'P 1'
#
loop_
_entity.id
_entity.type
_entity.pdbx_description
1 polymer ?
#
loop_
_entity_poly.entity_id
_entity_poly.type
_entity_poly.pdbx_seq_one_letter_code
_entity_poly.pdbx_strand_id
1 'polypeptide(L)'
;MKVELASVSRWAFVFVGFCVVAAVGQTENAYPPNGLFEDSWMEVRMFGAKVGYAHTTLEREGKVVLSRTHVVMKIKRASSEVKMEAKEESRETLDGRMLGFTSEVNLGGTPVRRAGVVK
;
A
#
# COMPACT_ATOMS: atom_id res chain seq x y z
N MET A 1 63.24 -9.54 -6.38
CA MET A 1 62.26 -8.43 -6.21
C MET A 1 62.08 -8.13 -4.73
N LYS A 2 61.77 -6.88 -4.40
CA LYS A 2 61.35 -6.35 -3.08
C LYS A 2 59.85 -6.67 -2.84
N VAL A 3 59.19 -6.59 -1.66
CA VAL A 3 59.47 -6.31 -0.21
C VAL A 3 58.12 -6.62 0.51
N GLU A 4 57.96 -7.12 1.74
CA GLU A 4 58.84 -7.70 2.79
C GLU A 4 57.94 -8.55 3.75
N LEU A 5 58.44 -8.97 4.93
CA LEU A 5 57.62 -9.49 6.03
C LEU A 5 57.68 -8.56 7.26
N ALA A 6 56.54 -8.00 7.67
CA ALA A 6 56.31 -7.36 8.97
C ALA A 6 54.79 -7.10 9.11
N SER A 7 54.13 -6.99 10.27
CA SER A 7 54.37 -7.21 11.71
C SER A 7 53.22 -6.43 12.40
N VAL A 8 52.99 -6.62 13.72
CA VAL A 8 52.15 -5.74 14.59
C VAL A 8 50.61 -5.79 14.33
N SER A 9 49.72 -5.74 15.34
CA SER A 9 49.80 -6.29 16.71
C SER A 9 48.40 -6.48 17.32
N ARG A 10 48.34 -7.45 18.23
CA ARG A 10 47.31 -7.71 19.24
C ARG A 10 46.79 -6.45 19.97
N TRP A 11 45.67 -5.88 19.53
CA TRP A 11 44.86 -4.94 20.33
C TRP A 11 43.40 -5.41 20.39
N ALA A 12 42.91 -5.64 21.60
CA ALA A 12 41.53 -6.02 21.86
C ALA A 12 40.67 -4.75 22.04
N PHE A 13 39.57 -4.65 21.31
CA PHE A 13 38.43 -3.83 21.71
C PHE A 13 37.14 -4.58 21.46
N VAL A 14 36.63 -5.18 22.54
CA VAL A 14 35.27 -5.71 22.62
C VAL A 14 34.31 -4.51 22.63
N PHE A 15 33.77 -4.16 21.46
CA PHE A 15 32.61 -3.27 21.40
C PHE A 15 31.35 -4.11 21.60
N VAL A 16 30.91 -4.23 22.86
CA VAL A 16 29.52 -4.59 23.15
C VAL A 16 28.65 -3.41 22.73
N GLY A 17 28.27 -3.41 21.45
CA GLY A 17 27.23 -2.54 20.94
C GLY A 17 25.89 -2.96 21.54
N PHE A 18 25.54 -2.37 22.68
CA PHE A 18 24.21 -2.47 23.25
C PHE A 18 23.23 -1.80 22.27
N CYS A 19 22.65 -2.59 21.37
CA CYS A 19 21.58 -2.15 20.48
C CYS A 19 20.34 -1.82 21.32
N VAL A 20 20.31 -0.58 21.85
CA VAL A 20 19.09 0.06 22.32
C VAL A 20 18.17 0.14 21.12
N VAL A 21 17.27 -0.84 20.99
CA VAL A 21 16.05 -0.67 20.20
C VAL A 21 15.27 0.40 20.93
N ALA A 22 15.50 1.65 20.55
CA ALA A 22 14.67 2.75 20.96
C ALA A 22 13.28 2.47 20.40
N ALA A 23 12.38 2.01 21.26
CA ALA A 23 10.96 2.03 21.00
C ALA A 23 10.56 3.50 20.93
N VAL A 24 10.72 4.10 19.74
CA VAL A 24 10.30 5.47 19.45
C VAL A 24 8.79 5.49 19.64
N GLY A 25 8.35 6.01 20.78
CA GLY A 25 6.94 6.28 21.03
C GLY A 25 6.49 7.29 19.98
N GLN A 26 5.86 6.79 18.91
CA GLN A 26 5.34 7.63 17.84
C GLN A 26 4.31 8.58 18.44
N THR A 27 4.64 9.86 18.45
CA THR A 27 3.72 10.91 18.87
C THR A 27 2.53 10.93 17.92
N GLU A 28 1.38 11.44 18.38
CA GLU A 28 0.13 11.44 17.59
C GLU A 28 0.28 12.14 16.22
N ASN A 29 1.22 13.07 16.13
CA ASN A 29 1.63 13.81 14.93
C ASN A 29 2.37 12.96 13.87
N ALA A 30 2.72 11.69 14.17
CA ALA A 30 3.34 10.77 13.22
C ALA A 30 2.34 10.02 12.34
N TYR A 31 1.04 10.14 12.62
CA TYR A 31 -0.04 9.43 11.92
C TYR A 31 -0.95 10.40 11.16
N PRO A 32 -1.61 9.97 10.07
CA PRO A 32 -2.58 10.81 9.38
C PRO A 32 -3.71 11.24 10.33
N PRO A 33 -4.37 12.40 10.10
CA PRO A 33 -5.47 12.86 10.95
C PRO A 33 -6.65 11.87 10.93
N ASN A 34 -7.46 11.87 11.99
CA ASN A 34 -8.71 11.11 12.01
C ASN A 34 -9.72 11.68 10.99
N GLY A 35 -10.55 10.82 10.40
CA GLY A 35 -11.44 11.14 9.29
C GLY A 35 -10.78 10.94 7.91
N LEU A 36 -11.42 11.47 6.87
CA LEU A 36 -10.90 11.46 5.50
C LEU A 36 -9.63 12.33 5.42
N PHE A 37 -8.49 11.73 5.08
CA PHE A 37 -7.21 12.42 4.95
C PHE A 37 -6.61 12.37 3.54
N GLU A 38 -7.12 11.48 2.69
CA GLU A 38 -6.78 11.45 1.26
C GLU A 38 -8.05 11.15 0.43
N ASP A 39 -8.25 11.94 -0.64
CA ASP A 39 -9.25 11.72 -1.68
C ASP A 39 -8.57 12.02 -3.02
N SER A 40 -8.37 10.99 -3.84
CA SER A 40 -7.63 11.08 -5.09
C SER A 40 -8.44 10.53 -6.27
N TRP A 41 -8.43 11.30 -7.36
CA TRP A 41 -9.08 10.95 -8.63
C TRP A 41 -8.04 10.84 -9.72
N MET A 42 -8.06 9.72 -10.46
CA MET A 42 -7.13 9.46 -11.55
C MET A 42 -7.89 9.17 -12.84
N GLU A 43 -7.38 9.65 -13.98
CA GLU A 43 -7.87 9.22 -15.29
C GLU A 43 -7.33 7.85 -15.65
N VAL A 44 -8.22 6.91 -16.00
CA VAL A 44 -7.78 5.64 -16.59
C VAL A 44 -7.74 5.79 -18.11
N ARG A 45 -6.56 5.59 -18.68
CA ARG A 45 -6.30 5.74 -20.12
C ARG A 45 -5.80 4.42 -20.73
N MET A 46 -6.17 4.18 -21.98
CA MET A 46 -5.74 3.02 -22.77
C MET A 46 -5.50 3.47 -24.21
N PHE A 47 -4.35 3.13 -24.79
CA PHE A 47 -3.91 3.62 -26.12
C PHE A 47 -4.00 5.15 -26.27
N GLY A 48 -3.68 5.90 -25.20
CA GLY A 48 -3.75 7.36 -25.13
C GLY A 48 -5.15 7.95 -24.88
N ALA A 49 -6.21 7.22 -25.20
CA ALA A 49 -7.60 7.63 -24.98
C ALA A 49 -8.05 7.42 -23.53
N LYS A 50 -8.90 8.32 -23.01
CA LYS A 50 -9.55 8.13 -21.71
C LYS A 50 -10.64 7.07 -21.83
N VAL A 51 -10.53 6.02 -21.01
CA VAL A 51 -11.49 4.91 -20.95
C VAL A 51 -12.21 4.82 -19.60
N GLY A 52 -11.79 5.59 -18.60
CA GLY A 52 -12.34 5.48 -17.26
C GLY A 52 -11.80 6.48 -16.25
N TYR A 53 -12.09 6.18 -14.99
CA TYR A 53 -11.52 6.85 -13.82
C TYR A 53 -11.27 5.84 -12.70
N ALA A 54 -10.37 6.20 -11.79
CA ALA A 54 -10.25 5.60 -10.48
C ALA A 54 -10.50 6.69 -9.43
N HIS A 55 -11.22 6.33 -8.37
CA HIS A 55 -11.41 7.14 -7.17
C HIS A 55 -10.90 6.34 -5.97
N THR A 56 -10.00 6.92 -5.19
CA THR A 56 -9.44 6.29 -4.00
C THR A 56 -9.57 7.24 -2.82
N THR A 57 -10.04 6.72 -1.68
CA THR A 57 -10.14 7.45 -0.41
C THR A 57 -9.42 6.70 0.69
N LEU A 58 -8.71 7.43 1.54
CA LEU A 58 -8.14 6.90 2.78
C LEU A 58 -8.73 7.68 3.97
N GLU A 59 -9.33 6.92 4.89
CA GLU A 59 -10.04 7.42 6.06
C GLU A 59 -9.49 6.75 7.31
N ARG A 60 -9.15 7.53 8.35
CA ARG A 60 -8.67 7.01 9.63
C ARG A 60 -9.78 7.01 10.68
N GLU A 61 -10.12 5.82 11.16
CA GLU A 61 -11.03 5.60 12.27
C GLU A 61 -10.23 5.18 13.53
N GLY A 62 -9.66 6.18 14.23
CA GLY A 62 -8.95 6.00 15.50
C GLY A 62 -7.61 5.27 15.36
N LYS A 63 -7.63 3.94 15.33
CA LYS A 63 -6.46 3.05 15.16
C LYS A 63 -6.47 2.23 13.87
N VAL A 64 -7.52 2.39 13.06
CA VAL A 64 -7.68 1.71 11.77
C VAL A 64 -7.60 2.75 10.65
N VAL A 65 -6.89 2.42 9.58
CA VAL A 65 -7.00 3.10 8.29
C VAL A 65 -7.86 2.22 7.38
N LEU A 66 -8.81 2.87 6.72
CA LEU A 66 -9.74 2.28 5.78
C LEU A 66 -9.44 2.88 4.40
N SER A 67 -8.92 2.06 3.50
CA SER A 67 -8.73 2.45 2.09
C SER A 67 -9.90 1.90 1.28
N ARG A 68 -10.51 2.76 0.47
CA ARG A 68 -11.54 2.37 -0.51
C ARG A 68 -11.12 2.83 -1.89
N THR A 69 -11.10 1.91 -2.86
CA THR A 69 -10.78 2.20 -4.26
C THR A 69 -11.91 1.75 -5.17
N HIS A 70 -12.37 2.62 -6.07
CA HIS A 70 -13.38 2.34 -7.07
C HIS A 70 -12.86 2.71 -8.46
N VAL A 71 -12.69 1.71 -9.32
CA VAL A 71 -12.24 1.87 -10.70
C VAL A 71 -13.39 1.55 -11.65
N VAL A 72 -13.68 2.48 -12.57
CA VAL A 72 -14.69 2.30 -13.61
C VAL A 72 -14.05 2.51 -14.97
N MET A 73 -14.17 1.50 -15.85
CA MET A 73 -13.67 1.54 -17.22
C MET A 73 -14.77 1.16 -18.21
N LYS A 74 -14.72 1.74 -19.41
CA LYS A 74 -15.58 1.42 -20.55
C LYS A 74 -14.72 1.32 -21.81
N ILE A 75 -14.78 0.16 -22.46
CA ILE A 75 -14.00 -0.11 -23.68
C ILE A 75 -14.97 -0.55 -24.76
N LYS A 76 -14.88 0.08 -25.94
CA LYS A 76 -15.62 -0.35 -27.14
C LYS A 76 -14.76 -1.32 -27.94
N ARG A 77 -15.28 -2.52 -28.19
CA ARG A 77 -14.65 -3.57 -29.00
C ARG A 77 -15.61 -3.93 -30.14
N ALA A 78 -15.30 -3.46 -31.34
CA ALA A 78 -16.19 -3.53 -32.50
C ALA A 78 -17.60 -2.97 -32.17
N SER A 79 -18.64 -3.78 -32.24
CA SER A 79 -20.03 -3.40 -31.96
C SER A 79 -20.44 -3.52 -30.48
N SER A 80 -19.56 -3.98 -29.59
CA SER A 80 -19.87 -4.22 -28.17
C SER A 80 -19.15 -3.24 -27.24
N GLU A 81 -19.87 -2.64 -26.29
CA GLU A 81 -19.29 -1.89 -25.16
C GLU A 81 -19.17 -2.81 -23.94
N VAL A 82 -17.95 -2.97 -23.44
CA VAL A 82 -17.66 -3.68 -22.19
C VAL A 82 -17.44 -2.65 -21.10
N LYS A 83 -18.34 -2.62 -20.11
CA LYS A 83 -18.12 -1.89 -18.85
C LYS A 83 -17.42 -2.82 -17.87
N MET A 84 -16.31 -2.36 -17.31
CA MET A 84 -15.58 -3.01 -16.23
C MET A 84 -15.66 -2.13 -14.99
N GLU A 85 -15.85 -2.74 -13.83
CA GLU A 85 -15.95 -2.05 -12.54
C GLU A 85 -15.25 -2.87 -11.47
N ALA A 86 -14.32 -2.26 -10.74
CA ALA A 86 -13.62 -2.88 -9.62
C ALA A 86 -13.82 -2.02 -8.36
N LYS A 87 -14.17 -2.67 -7.25
CA LYS A 87 -14.30 -2.04 -5.92
C LYS A 87 -13.45 -2.81 -4.95
N GLU A 88 -12.55 -2.12 -4.28
CA GLU A 88 -11.67 -2.70 -3.27
C GLU A 88 -11.78 -1.89 -1.98
N GLU A 89 -11.84 -2.60 -0.86
CA GLU A 89 -11.83 -2.03 0.49
C GLU A 89 -10.79 -2.80 1.31
N SER A 90 -9.83 -2.12 1.91
CA SER A 90 -8.90 -2.71 2.87
C SER A 90 -8.95 -1.98 4.21
N ARG A 91 -8.76 -2.74 5.29
CA ARG A 91 -8.59 -2.24 6.65
C ARG A 91 -7.19 -2.62 7.11
N GLU A 92 -6.47 -1.65 7.64
CA GLU A 92 -5.13 -1.83 8.21
C GLU A 92 -4.99 -1.05 9.52
N THR A 93 -4.02 -1.42 10.35
CA THR A 93 -3.65 -0.66 11.54
C THR A 93 -2.80 0.56 11.17
N LEU A 94 -2.63 1.51 12.09
CA LEU A 94 -1.75 2.69 11.87
C LEU A 94 -0.28 2.32 11.57
N ASP A 95 0.17 1.14 11.97
CA ASP A 95 1.48 0.56 11.67
C ASP A 95 1.49 -0.33 10.39
N GLY A 96 0.46 -0.24 9.55
CA GLY A 96 0.39 -0.90 8.24
C GLY A 96 0.13 -2.41 8.28
N ARG A 97 -0.36 -2.96 9.40
CA ARG A 97 -0.76 -4.38 9.44
C ARG A 97 -2.17 -4.53 8.89
N MET A 98 -2.29 -5.27 7.80
CA MET A 98 -3.57 -5.68 7.21
C MET A 98 -4.46 -6.39 8.25
N LEU A 99 -5.67 -5.90 8.45
CA LEU A 99 -6.73 -6.50 9.27
C LEU A 99 -7.70 -7.31 8.39
N GLY A 100 -7.92 -6.88 7.15
CA GLY A 100 -8.77 -7.59 6.20
C GLY A 100 -9.04 -6.76 4.96
N PHE A 101 -9.65 -7.40 3.96
CA PHE A 101 -9.99 -6.77 2.69
C PHE A 101 -11.24 -7.38 2.07
N THR A 102 -11.87 -6.62 1.18
CA THR A 102 -12.85 -7.12 0.21
C THR A 102 -12.52 -6.55 -1.17
N SER A 103 -12.75 -7.33 -2.23
CA SER A 103 -12.58 -6.92 -3.61
C SER A 103 -13.72 -7.51 -4.43
N GLU A 104 -14.39 -6.69 -5.24
CA GLU A 104 -15.42 -7.10 -6.19
C GLU A 104 -15.05 -6.57 -7.57
N VAL A 105 -14.95 -7.47 -8.55
CA VAL A 105 -14.56 -7.15 -9.93
C VAL A 105 -15.63 -7.67 -10.89
N ASN A 106 -16.24 -6.76 -11.64
CA ASN A 106 -17.13 -7.06 -12.75
C ASN A 106 -16.41 -6.72 -14.07
N LEU A 107 -16.34 -7.69 -14.98
CA LEU A 107 -15.66 -7.57 -16.28
C LEU A 107 -16.66 -7.58 -17.46
N GLY A 108 -17.87 -7.06 -17.24
CA GLY A 108 -18.97 -7.09 -18.22
C GLY A 108 -19.80 -8.37 -18.16
N GLY A 109 -19.91 -8.99 -16.98
CA GLY A 109 -20.59 -10.26 -16.75
C GLY A 109 -20.94 -10.46 -15.28
N THR A 110 -20.89 -11.72 -14.81
CA THR A 110 -21.08 -12.02 -13.38
C THR A 110 -19.92 -11.44 -12.55
N PRO A 111 -20.20 -10.66 -11.48
CA PRO A 111 -19.15 -10.12 -10.62
C PRO A 111 -18.44 -11.23 -9.84
N VAL A 112 -17.11 -11.12 -9.74
CA VAL A 112 -16.27 -11.99 -8.91
C VAL A 112 -15.95 -11.25 -7.62
N ARG A 113 -16.39 -11.81 -6.48
CA ARG A 113 -16.13 -11.25 -5.14
C ARG A 113 -15.09 -12.08 -4.39
N ARG A 114 -14.18 -11.39 -3.70
CA ARG A 114 -13.16 -11.93 -2.80
C ARG A 114 -13.23 -11.18 -1.47
N ALA A 115 -12.95 -11.87 -0.38
CA ALA A 115 -12.84 -11.28 0.95
C ALA A 115 -11.85 -12.09 1.79
N GLY A 116 -11.17 -11.41 2.71
CA GLY A 116 -10.26 -12.02 3.67
C GLY A 116 -10.20 -11.23 4.97
N VAL A 117 -10.03 -11.94 6.09
CA VAL A 117 -9.78 -11.36 7.41
C VAL A 117 -8.47 -11.95 7.91
N VAL A 118 -7.57 -11.09 8.37
CA VAL A 118 -6.31 -11.47 9.01
C VAL A 118 -6.55 -11.55 10.52
N LYS A 119 -6.04 -12.60 11.15
CA LYS A 119 -6.14 -12.85 12.61
C LYS A 119 -4.76 -12.83 13.25
#